data_AF-A0AAW0RTQ0-F1
#
_entry.id   AF-A0AAW0RTQ0-F1
#
_cell.length_a   1.000
_cell.length_b   1.000
_cell.length_c   1.000
_cell.angle_alpha   90.00
_cell.angle_beta   90.00
_cell.angle_gamma   90.00
#
_symmetry.space_group_name_H-M   'P 1'
#
loop_
_entity.id
_entity.type
_entity.pdbx_description
1 polymer ?
#
loop_
_entity_poly.entity_id
_entity_poly.type
_entity_poly.pdbx_seq_one_letter_code
_entity_poly.pdbx_strand_id
1 'polypeptide(L)'
;MANSTQQAEKNGQPIVHAAFSSFIANTTTTSSTCSGGADGHSDGVSCSVEFPGNYSHTYNIVVENTDNTTWSGTIVDAETAESHVIGTWTLPASAKGITHSYIGFVEYYPWNGNQPHVCENLPRAAVTFYNPTSRTPGAGTGNISRVYQSGDCKDKEDYYTSQVDGGVYLEAGFTN
;
A
#
# COMPACT_ATOMS: atom_id res chain seq x y z
N MET A 1 3.15 -4.31 -5.07
CA MET A 1 3.21 -3.28 -4.01
C MET A 1 1.82 -3.14 -3.41
N ALA A 2 1.71 -2.89 -2.11
CA ALA A 2 0.45 -2.54 -1.47
C ALA A 2 0.52 -1.07 -1.04
N ASN A 3 -0.45 -0.27 -1.45
CA ASN A 3 -0.52 1.15 -1.10
C ASN A 3 -1.90 1.46 -0.50
N SER A 4 -1.92 2.30 0.53
CA SER A 4 -3.14 2.89 1.09
C SER A 4 -3.06 4.40 0.93
N THR A 5 -3.98 4.98 0.16
CA THR A 5 -4.04 6.43 -0.03
C THR A 5 -5.11 7.04 0.91
N GLN A 6 -4.73 8.10 1.64
CA GLN A 6 -5.64 9.10 2.23
C GLN A 6 -5.67 10.26 1.21
N GLN A 7 -6.76 10.96 0.87
CA GLN A 7 -7.95 11.38 1.60
C GLN A 7 -9.12 11.46 0.60
N ALA A 8 -10.07 10.54 0.68
CA ALA A 8 -11.36 10.71 0.00
C ALA A 8 -12.45 10.53 1.06
N GLU A 9 -13.04 11.63 1.52
CA GLU A 9 -14.31 11.55 2.22
C GLU A 9 -15.41 11.43 1.17
N LYS A 10 -16.26 10.41 1.28
CA LYS A 10 -17.47 10.30 0.47
C LYS A 10 -18.65 10.57 1.38
N ASN A 11 -19.32 11.70 1.16
CA ASN A 11 -20.43 12.17 2.00
C ASN A 11 -20.06 12.35 3.49
N GLY A 12 -18.83 12.80 3.78
CA GLY A 12 -18.34 13.01 5.15
C GLY A 12 -17.92 11.73 5.88
N GLN A 13 -17.83 10.61 5.17
CA GLN A 13 -17.33 9.34 5.70
C GLN A 13 -15.92 9.05 5.15
N PRO A 14 -14.94 8.71 6.01
CA PRO A 14 -13.62 8.27 5.56
C PRO A 14 -13.73 7.03 4.66
N ILE A 15 -13.12 7.09 3.48
CA ILE A 15 -12.97 5.94 2.59
C ILE A 15 -11.54 5.45 2.66
N VAL A 16 -11.38 4.16 2.92
CA VAL A 16 -10.09 3.47 2.80
C VAL A 16 -9.99 2.96 1.38
N HIS A 17 -8.90 3.35 0.70
CA HIS A 17 -8.50 2.78 -0.58
C HIS A 17 -7.33 1.83 -0.34
N ALA A 18 -7.48 0.57 -0.76
CA ALA A 18 -6.41 -0.41 -0.71
C ALA A 18 -6.08 -0.90 -2.11
N ALA A 19 -4.80 -0.87 -2.47
CA ALA A 19 -4.31 -1.34 -3.76
C ALA A 19 -3.37 -2.54 -3.60
N PHE A 20 -3.42 -3.47 -4.58
CA PHE A 20 -2.54 -4.63 -4.65
C PHE A 20 -2.18 -4.90 -6.12
N SER A 21 -0.98 -4.49 -6.51
CA SER A 21 -0.54 -4.55 -7.92
C SER A 21 0.70 -5.42 -8.12
N SER A 22 0.73 -6.11 -9.26
CA SER A 22 1.91 -6.73 -9.86
C SER A 22 2.39 -5.90 -11.03
N PHE A 23 3.69 -5.70 -11.13
CA PHE A 23 4.37 -5.00 -12.24
C PHE A 23 5.05 -5.97 -13.20
N ILE A 24 4.85 -7.27 -13.00
CA ILE A 24 5.51 -8.31 -13.78
C ILE A 24 4.72 -8.52 -15.07
N ALA A 25 5.40 -8.42 -16.22
CA ALA A 25 4.82 -8.72 -17.52
C ALA A 25 4.20 -10.12 -17.56
N ASN A 26 3.10 -10.27 -18.33
CA ASN A 26 2.31 -11.50 -18.42
C ASN A 26 1.64 -11.95 -17.11
N THR A 27 1.48 -11.05 -16.12
CA THR A 27 0.57 -11.30 -15.00
C THR A 27 -0.87 -11.33 -15.52
N THR A 28 -1.68 -12.27 -15.05
CA THR A 28 -3.10 -12.40 -15.41
C THR A 28 -3.98 -12.31 -14.17
N THR A 29 -5.28 -12.05 -14.37
CA THR A 29 -6.27 -11.99 -13.30
C THR A 29 -7.64 -12.36 -13.83
N THR A 30 -8.47 -12.91 -12.95
CA THR A 30 -9.92 -13.10 -13.16
C THR A 30 -10.76 -12.32 -12.15
N SER A 31 -10.10 -11.56 -11.27
CA SER A 31 -10.76 -10.82 -10.20
C SER A 31 -11.37 -9.52 -10.73
N SER A 32 -12.62 -9.24 -10.36
CA SER A 32 -13.38 -8.09 -10.85
C SER A 32 -12.89 -6.74 -10.30
N THR A 33 -12.09 -6.76 -9.23
CA THR A 33 -11.44 -5.57 -8.65
C THR A 33 -10.12 -5.25 -9.35
N CYS A 34 -9.73 -6.01 -10.36
CA CYS A 34 -8.47 -5.87 -11.06
C CYS A 34 -8.63 -5.44 -12.51
N SER A 35 -7.64 -4.72 -13.01
CA SER A 35 -7.47 -4.34 -14.41
C SER A 35 -6.05 -4.58 -14.88
N GLY A 36 -5.88 -4.77 -16.19
CA GLY A 36 -4.55 -4.87 -16.80
C GLY A 36 -3.74 -3.57 -16.66
N GLY A 37 -2.43 -3.70 -16.51
CA GLY A 37 -1.50 -2.60 -16.32
C GLY A 37 -1.24 -2.23 -14.86
N ALA A 38 -0.14 -1.54 -14.61
CA ALA A 38 0.24 -1.01 -13.30
C ALA A 38 0.99 0.33 -13.40
N ASP A 39 0.65 1.28 -12.53
CA ASP A 39 1.15 2.67 -12.52
C ASP A 39 1.22 3.33 -13.91
N GLY A 40 0.15 3.18 -14.70
CA GLY A 40 0.05 3.75 -16.04
C GLY A 40 0.81 2.99 -17.14
N HIS A 41 1.51 1.91 -16.80
CA HIS A 41 2.12 0.99 -17.77
C HIS A 41 1.16 -0.13 -18.18
N SER A 42 1.33 -0.66 -19.39
CA SER A 42 0.51 -1.76 -19.94
C SER A 42 0.80 -3.11 -19.30
N ASP A 43 1.99 -3.28 -18.73
CA ASP A 43 2.42 -4.53 -18.12
C ASP A 43 1.92 -4.65 -16.69
N GLY A 44 1.63 -5.89 -16.28
CA GLY A 44 1.18 -6.20 -14.93
C GLY A 44 -0.34 -6.14 -14.76
N VAL A 45 -0.75 -6.12 -13.50
CA VAL A 45 -2.15 -6.09 -13.06
C VAL A 45 -2.23 -5.20 -11.84
N SER A 46 -3.23 -4.33 -11.81
CA SER A 46 -3.56 -3.53 -10.64
C SER A 46 -4.94 -3.87 -10.14
N CYS A 47 -5.04 -4.08 -8.83
CA CYS A 47 -6.30 -4.32 -8.15
C CYS A 47 -6.51 -3.28 -7.07
N SER A 48 -7.74 -2.85 -6.87
CA SER A 48 -8.09 -1.98 -5.76
C SER A 48 -9.50 -2.20 -5.24
N VAL A 49 -9.68 -1.86 -3.98
CA VAL A 49 -11.00 -1.81 -3.34
C VAL A 49 -11.11 -0.53 -2.54
N GLU A 50 -12.31 0.03 -2.53
CA GLU A 50 -12.70 1.16 -1.70
C GLU A 50 -13.86 0.76 -0.82
N PHE A 51 -13.75 1.09 0.46
CA PHE A 51 -14.78 0.81 1.43
C PHE A 51 -14.80 1.89 2.51
N PRO A 52 -15.96 2.15 3.15
CA PRO A 52 -15.99 3.04 4.29
C PRO A 52 -15.19 2.46 5.45
N GLY A 53 -14.31 3.26 6.04
CA GLY A 53 -13.43 2.80 7.12
C GLY A 53 -13.17 3.89 8.15
N ASN A 54 -12.15 3.68 8.99
CA ASN A 54 -11.73 4.62 10.02
C ASN A 54 -10.21 4.80 9.99
N TYR A 55 -9.75 6.02 9.77
CA TYR A 55 -8.32 6.32 9.70
C TYR A 55 -7.56 6.18 11.04
N SER A 56 -8.26 5.98 12.15
CA SER A 56 -7.62 5.65 13.43
C SER A 56 -7.41 4.14 13.65
N HIS A 57 -7.91 3.28 12.77
CA HIS A 57 -7.79 1.83 12.88
C HIS A 57 -6.49 1.30 12.27
N THR A 58 -6.07 0.13 12.71
CA THR A 58 -4.97 -0.62 12.14
C THR A 58 -5.50 -1.56 11.06
N TYR A 59 -4.99 -1.40 9.85
CA TYR A 59 -5.33 -2.30 8.74
C TYR A 59 -4.19 -3.26 8.43
N ASN A 60 -4.46 -4.56 8.49
CA ASN A 60 -3.53 -5.60 8.05
C ASN A 60 -3.74 -5.88 6.56
N ILE A 61 -2.69 -5.70 5.76
CA ILE A 61 -2.67 -6.20 4.38
C ILE A 61 -2.12 -7.62 4.40
N VAL A 62 -3.00 -8.58 4.19
CA VAL A 62 -2.66 -10.00 4.10
C VAL A 62 -2.35 -10.34 2.65
N VAL A 63 -1.12 -10.79 2.41
CA VAL A 63 -0.64 -11.25 1.10
C VAL A 63 -0.38 -12.75 1.18
N GLU A 64 -1.09 -13.52 0.38
CA GLU A 64 -1.06 -14.99 0.43
C GLU A 64 -0.81 -15.59 -0.96
N ASN A 65 0.06 -16.60 -1.01
CA ASN A 65 0.21 -17.46 -2.18
C ASN A 65 -0.82 -18.59 -2.08
N THR A 66 -1.85 -18.53 -2.91
CA THR A 66 -3.00 -19.45 -2.81
C THR A 66 -2.85 -20.69 -3.68
N ASP A 67 -2.08 -20.59 -4.78
CA ASP A 67 -1.77 -21.70 -5.68
C ASP A 67 -0.59 -21.36 -6.59
N ASN A 68 0.54 -22.06 -6.45
CA ASN A 68 1.75 -21.91 -7.26
C ASN A 68 2.23 -20.45 -7.45
N THR A 69 1.85 -19.79 -8.55
CA THR A 69 2.20 -18.39 -8.84
C THR A 69 1.03 -17.42 -8.67
N THR A 70 -0.07 -17.87 -8.07
CA THR A 70 -1.27 -17.08 -7.77
C THR A 70 -1.17 -16.48 -6.38
N TRP A 71 -1.40 -15.17 -6.32
CA TRP A 71 -1.33 -14.38 -5.11
C TRP A 71 -2.64 -13.62 -4.88
N SER A 72 -3.09 -13.58 -3.63
CA SER A 72 -4.26 -12.82 -3.21
C SER A 72 -3.86 -11.77 -2.18
N GLY A 73 -4.41 -10.57 -2.34
CA GLY A 73 -4.31 -9.47 -1.39
C GLY A 73 -5.65 -9.21 -0.72
N THR A 74 -5.66 -9.19 0.61
CA THR A 74 -6.85 -8.88 1.42
C THR A 74 -6.47 -7.80 2.44
N ILE A 75 -7.35 -6.82 2.65
CA ILE A 75 -7.23 -5.85 3.74
C ILE A 75 -8.17 -6.26 4.87
N VAL A 76 -7.67 -6.25 6.11
CA VAL A 76 -8.40 -6.65 7.30
C VAL A 76 -8.28 -5.56 8.36
N ASP A 77 -9.42 -5.03 8.81
CA ASP A 77 -9.51 -4.11 9.95
C ASP A 77 -9.22 -4.90 11.24
N ALA A 78 -8.18 -4.52 11.98
CA ALA A 78 -7.76 -5.27 13.17
C ALA A 78 -8.71 -5.07 14.36
N GLU A 79 -9.44 -3.97 14.37
CA GLU A 79 -10.35 -3.56 15.44
C GLU A 79 -11.74 -4.19 15.25
N THR A 80 -12.23 -4.29 14.01
CA THR A 80 -13.57 -4.83 13.71
C THR A 80 -13.56 -6.26 13.15
N ALA A 81 -12.39 -6.74 12.70
CA ALA A 81 -12.22 -7.97 11.92
C ALA A 81 -12.96 -7.98 10.57
N GLU A 82 -13.46 -6.85 10.09
CA GLU A 82 -13.99 -6.71 8.73
C GLU A 82 -12.87 -6.89 7.70
N SER A 83 -13.17 -7.57 6.59
CA SER A 83 -12.18 -7.88 5.57
C SER A 83 -12.71 -7.62 4.17
N HIS A 84 -11.86 -7.05 3.30
CA HIS A 84 -12.16 -6.84 1.90
C HIS A 84 -11.06 -7.47 1.03
N VAL A 85 -11.46 -8.27 0.05
CA VAL A 85 -10.51 -8.77 -0.96
C VAL A 85 -10.14 -7.60 -1.86
N ILE A 86 -8.86 -7.27 -1.91
CA ILE A 86 -8.33 -6.23 -2.80
C ILE A 86 -8.28 -6.79 -4.21
N GLY A 87 -7.80 -8.03 -4.37
CA GLY A 87 -7.78 -8.73 -5.64
C GLY A 87 -6.87 -9.95 -5.64
N THR A 88 -6.90 -10.68 -6.75
CA THR A 88 -6.08 -11.88 -6.97
C THR A 88 -5.49 -11.84 -8.37
N TRP A 89 -4.20 -12.16 -8.50
CA TRP A 89 -3.53 -12.26 -9.79
C TRP A 89 -2.54 -13.42 -9.81
N THR A 90 -2.22 -13.91 -11.01
CA THR A 90 -1.32 -15.02 -11.25
C THR A 90 -0.11 -14.55 -12.05
N LEU A 91 1.09 -14.76 -11.52
CA LEU A 91 2.34 -14.44 -12.20
C LEU A 91 2.68 -15.51 -13.25
N PRO A 92 3.47 -15.17 -14.28
CA PRO A 92 4.04 -16.17 -15.18
C PRO A 92 4.86 -17.21 -14.40
N ALA A 93 4.92 -18.44 -14.89
CA ALA A 93 5.60 -19.56 -14.20
C ALA A 93 7.09 -19.34 -13.92
N SER A 94 7.74 -18.40 -14.62
CA SER A 94 9.13 -18.01 -14.37
C SER A 94 9.32 -17.11 -13.14
N ALA A 95 8.23 -16.50 -12.64
CA ALA A 95 8.27 -15.67 -11.45
C ALA A 95 8.46 -16.52 -10.20
N LYS A 96 9.32 -16.06 -9.30
CA LYS A 96 9.58 -16.69 -8.00
C LYS A 96 8.71 -16.04 -6.90
N GLY A 97 8.84 -16.56 -5.68
CA GLY A 97 8.18 -15.99 -4.51
C GLY A 97 8.79 -14.66 -4.02
N ILE A 98 8.20 -14.13 -2.95
CA ILE A 98 8.68 -12.93 -2.25
C ILE A 98 10.09 -13.20 -1.69
N THR A 99 11.00 -12.26 -1.89
CA THR A 99 12.37 -12.32 -1.36
C THR A 99 12.48 -11.59 -0.02
N HIS A 100 13.64 -11.68 0.64
CA HIS A 100 13.88 -11.10 1.97
C HIS A 100 13.93 -9.56 2.00
N SER A 101 13.84 -8.88 0.85
CA SER A 101 13.96 -7.43 0.73
C SER A 101 12.68 -6.81 0.18
N TYR A 102 12.30 -5.66 0.71
CA TYR A 102 11.17 -4.88 0.22
C TYR A 102 11.52 -3.39 0.27
N ILE A 103 10.71 -2.58 -0.41
CA ILE A 103 10.75 -1.12 -0.35
C ILE A 103 9.40 -0.65 0.16
N GLY A 104 9.41 0.27 1.12
CA GLY A 104 8.24 1.00 1.59
C GLY A 104 8.48 2.50 1.45
N PHE A 105 7.49 3.21 0.97
CA PHE A 105 7.51 4.66 0.81
C PHE A 105 6.13 5.22 1.10
N VAL A 106 6.08 6.51 1.41
CA VAL A 106 4.84 7.29 1.47
C VAL A 106 4.90 8.29 0.34
N GLU A 107 3.79 8.42 -0.38
CA GLU A 107 3.67 9.30 -1.53
C GLU A 107 2.34 10.04 -1.47
N TYR A 108 2.39 11.33 -1.80
CA TYR A 108 1.19 12.09 -2.09
C TYR A 108 0.74 11.84 -3.54
N TYR A 109 -0.09 10.82 -3.69
CA TYR A 109 -0.52 10.27 -4.97
C TYR A 109 -1.17 11.29 -5.96
N PRO A 110 -1.93 12.32 -5.54
CA PRO A 110 -2.54 13.27 -6.49
C PRO A 110 -1.56 13.97 -7.44
N TRP A 111 -0.27 14.02 -7.10
CA TRP A 111 0.75 14.65 -7.94
C TRP A 111 1.15 13.81 -9.17
N ASN A 112 0.85 12.51 -9.19
CA ASN A 112 1.03 11.66 -10.37
C ASN A 112 0.08 12.01 -11.54
N GLY A 113 -0.86 12.94 -11.32
CA GLY A 113 -1.77 13.46 -12.35
C GLY A 113 -1.24 14.63 -13.19
N ASN A 114 0.06 14.96 -13.13
CA ASN A 114 0.66 16.16 -13.77
C ASN A 114 -0.01 17.48 -13.35
N GLN A 115 -0.60 17.55 -12.17
CA GLN A 115 -1.18 18.80 -11.66
C GLN A 115 -0.08 19.69 -11.07
N PRO A 116 -0.11 21.01 -11.33
CA PRO A 116 0.77 21.95 -10.65
C PRO A 116 0.59 21.82 -9.14
N HIS A 117 1.69 21.62 -8.42
CA HIS A 117 1.67 21.50 -6.98
C HIS A 117 2.80 22.29 -6.33
N VAL A 118 2.59 22.63 -5.06
CA VAL A 118 3.48 23.41 -4.22
C VAL A 118 3.71 22.57 -2.97
N CYS A 119 4.96 22.19 -2.71
CA CYS A 119 5.29 21.24 -1.65
C CYS A 119 4.85 21.76 -0.27
N GLU A 120 4.93 23.08 -0.07
CA GLU A 120 4.51 23.76 1.16
C GLU A 120 2.99 23.65 1.44
N ASN A 121 2.20 23.25 0.45
CA ASN A 121 0.75 23.06 0.59
C ASN A 121 0.36 21.59 0.76
N LEU A 122 1.33 20.69 0.94
CA LEU A 122 1.05 19.28 1.16
C LEU A 122 0.21 19.13 2.45
N PRO A 123 -1.00 18.57 2.41
CA PRO A 123 -1.79 18.37 3.61
C PRO A 123 -1.08 17.38 4.54
N ARG A 124 -1.06 17.67 5.85
CA ARG A 124 -0.49 16.76 6.83
C ARG A 124 -1.17 15.38 6.78
N ALA A 125 -0.35 14.35 6.66
CA ALA A 125 -0.70 12.95 6.81
C ALA A 125 0.19 12.32 7.89
N ALA A 126 -0.36 11.38 8.64
CA ALA A 126 0.37 10.62 9.66
C ALA A 126 -0.03 9.15 9.60
N VAL A 127 0.93 8.25 9.76
CA VAL A 127 0.73 6.80 9.71
C VAL A 127 1.78 6.07 10.54
N THR A 128 1.37 4.96 11.15
CA THR A 128 2.30 3.99 11.75
C THR A 128 2.34 2.74 10.88
N PHE A 129 3.53 2.34 10.44
CA PHE A 129 3.75 1.06 9.79
C PHE A 129 4.36 0.06 10.77
N TYR A 130 3.63 -0.99 11.08
CA TYR A 130 4.14 -2.08 11.93
C TYR A 130 4.96 -3.09 11.11
N ASN A 131 5.89 -3.75 11.80
CA ASN A 131 6.74 -4.79 11.24
C ASN A 131 5.89 -5.92 10.64
N PRO A 132 6.17 -6.36 9.40
CA PRO A 132 5.41 -7.42 8.79
C PRO A 132 5.69 -8.75 9.49
N THR A 133 4.64 -9.56 9.60
CA THR A 133 4.72 -10.91 10.16
C THR A 133 4.38 -11.96 9.10
N SER A 134 4.81 -13.18 9.32
CA SER A 134 4.50 -14.31 8.43
C SER A 134 4.14 -15.53 9.25
N ARG A 135 3.17 -16.30 8.75
CA ARG A 135 2.84 -17.63 9.28
C ARG A 135 3.57 -18.75 8.54
N THR A 136 4.34 -18.41 7.51
CA THR A 136 5.09 -19.38 6.71
C THR A 136 6.26 -19.94 7.54
N PRO A 137 6.35 -21.26 7.74
CA PRO A 137 7.45 -21.87 8.48
C PRO A 137 8.81 -21.47 7.89
N GLY A 138 9.70 -20.95 8.74
CA GLY A 138 11.05 -20.54 8.34
C GLY A 138 11.18 -19.15 7.69
N ALA A 139 10.09 -18.38 7.54
CA ALA A 139 10.14 -17.04 6.95
C ALA A 139 10.84 -15.99 7.85
N GLY A 140 10.91 -16.23 9.17
CA GLY A 140 11.53 -15.32 10.13
C GLY A 140 10.67 -14.08 10.43
N THR A 141 11.31 -13.05 10.97
CA THR A 141 10.69 -11.76 11.31
C THR A 141 11.07 -10.70 10.30
N GLY A 142 10.10 -9.94 9.80
CA GLY A 142 10.39 -8.73 9.02
C GLY A 142 10.59 -7.51 9.93
N ASN A 143 11.33 -6.51 9.44
CA ASN A 143 11.53 -5.26 10.16
C ASN A 143 11.51 -4.05 9.22
N ILE A 144 10.66 -3.08 9.52
CA ILE A 144 10.66 -1.76 8.90
C ILE A 144 11.65 -0.90 9.68
N SER A 145 12.82 -0.66 9.10
CA SER A 145 13.86 0.15 9.72
C SER A 145 13.77 1.62 9.31
N ARG A 146 13.21 1.91 8.13
CA ARG A 146 13.06 3.26 7.60
C ARG A 146 11.96 3.32 6.55
N VAL A 147 11.25 4.44 6.53
CA VAL A 147 10.39 4.84 5.42
C VAL A 147 11.09 5.98 4.70
N TYR A 148 11.04 6.01 3.37
CA TYR A 148 11.71 7.03 2.57
C TYR A 148 10.69 8.02 2.00
N GLN A 149 11.10 9.29 1.93
CA GLN A 149 10.45 10.29 1.08
C GLN A 149 10.63 9.91 -0.39
N SER A 150 9.58 10.11 -1.19
CA SER A 150 9.57 9.87 -2.62
C SER A 150 8.98 11.07 -3.37
N GLY A 151 9.31 11.21 -4.66
CA GLY A 151 8.76 12.26 -5.53
C GLY A 151 9.40 13.65 -5.37
N ASP A 152 8.74 14.64 -5.99
CA ASP A 152 9.28 15.99 -6.23
C ASP A 152 9.41 16.87 -4.97
N CYS A 153 8.73 16.48 -3.89
CA CYS A 153 8.73 17.16 -2.59
C CYS A 153 9.63 16.54 -1.55
N LYS A 154 10.46 15.56 -1.95
CA LYS A 154 11.56 15.10 -1.12
C LYS A 154 12.40 16.28 -0.62
N ASP A 155 12.70 16.28 0.67
CA ASP A 155 13.43 17.32 1.39
C ASP A 155 12.75 18.72 1.39
N LYS A 156 11.48 18.82 0.97
CA LYS A 156 10.68 20.07 0.92
C LYS A 156 9.36 20.00 1.68
N GLU A 157 8.89 18.81 2.00
CA GLU A 157 7.75 18.60 2.88
C GLU A 157 8.17 18.62 4.36
N ASP A 158 7.27 19.01 5.27
CA ASP A 158 7.49 18.83 6.70
C ASP A 158 7.43 17.32 7.00
N TYR A 159 8.60 16.72 7.23
CA TYR A 159 8.78 15.28 7.31
C TYR A 159 9.36 14.87 8.66
N TYR A 160 8.69 13.94 9.32
CA TYR A 160 9.15 13.37 10.57
C TYR A 160 9.01 11.85 10.58
N THR A 161 10.02 11.16 11.08
CA THR A 161 9.93 9.72 11.37
C THR A 161 10.54 9.37 12.71
N SER A 162 9.98 8.36 13.36
CA SER A 162 10.53 7.80 14.59
C SER A 162 10.27 6.30 14.68
N GLN A 163 11.16 5.59 15.39
CA GLN A 163 10.95 4.20 15.74
C GLN A 163 9.88 4.13 16.85
N VAL A 164 8.95 3.19 16.71
CA VAL A 164 7.97 2.85 17.74
C VAL A 164 8.08 1.36 18.06
N ASP A 165 7.42 0.92 19.13
CA ASP A 165 7.41 -0.52 19.43
C ASP A 165 6.77 -1.28 18.27
N GLY A 166 7.53 -2.22 17.71
CA GLY A 166 7.10 -3.02 16.58
C GLY A 166 6.94 -2.27 15.24
N GLY A 167 7.47 -1.06 15.04
CA GLY A 167 7.28 -0.35 13.76
C GLY A 167 7.94 1.03 13.62
N VAL A 168 7.47 1.78 12.63
CA VAL A 168 7.91 3.15 12.34
C VAL A 168 6.70 4.07 12.23
N TYR A 169 6.76 5.18 12.96
CA TYR A 169 5.85 6.29 12.82
C TYR A 169 6.37 7.28 11.78
N LEU A 170 5.46 7.83 10.97
CA LEU A 170 5.75 8.83 9.97
C LEU A 170 4.69 9.93 9.99
N GLU A 171 5.15 11.16 9.85
CA GLU A 171 4.34 12.32 9.45
C GLU A 171 4.95 12.98 8.22
N ALA A 172 4.10 13.45 7.32
CA ALA A 172 4.50 14.23 6.16
C ALA A 172 3.46 15.33 5.89
N GLY A 173 3.90 16.53 5.52
CA GLY A 173 3.03 17.66 5.15
C GLY A 173 2.68 18.59 6.30
N PHE A 174 1.97 19.67 5.98
CA PHE A 174 1.81 20.84 6.82
C PHE A 174 0.40 20.90 7.43
N THR A 175 0.30 21.41 8.67
CA THR A 175 -0.98 21.82 9.25
C THR A 175 -1.33 23.21 8.74
N ASN A 176 -2.41 23.32 7.98
CA ASN A 176 -3.01 24.61 7.59
C ASN A 176 -3.71 25.30 8.77
#